data_AF-F7JYR4-F1
#
_entry.id   AF-F7JYR4-F1
#
_cell.length_a   1.000
_cell.length_b   1.000
_cell.length_c   1.000
_cell.angle_alpha   90.00
_cell.angle_beta   90.00
_cell.angle_gamma   90.00
#
_symmetry.space_group_name_H-M   'P 1'
#
loop_
_entity.id
_entity.type
_entity.pdbx_description
1 polymer ?
#
loop_
_entity_poly.entity_id
_entity_poly.type
_entity_poly.pdbx_seq_one_letter_code
_entity_poly.pdbx_strand_id
1 'polypeptide(L)'
;LIHINQHHCTNVTLLMKPEESLKRLEIHYTPKHGSWLDIAEIELNVMTRQCLNRRIDNISNLRKELSAWEVERNTVAAKVNWQFRTEDARIKLNSLYPTFTTASE
;
A
#
# COMPACT_ATOMS: atom_id res chain seq x y z
N LEU A 1 0.97 -10.25 -7.69
CA LEU A 1 -0.14 -9.60 -6.98
C LEU A 1 0.38 -8.28 -6.47
N ILE A 2 0.04 -7.19 -7.16
CA ILE A 2 0.27 -5.84 -6.66
C ILE A 2 -1.00 -5.53 -5.87
N HIS A 3 -0.90 -5.42 -4.54
CA HIS A 3 -2.05 -5.07 -3.71
C HIS A 3 -2.08 -3.54 -3.62
N ILE A 4 -3.09 -2.92 -4.24
CA ILE A 4 -3.28 -1.47 -4.14
C ILE A 4 -4.40 -1.23 -3.13
N ASN A 5 -4.06 -0.55 -2.04
CA ASN A 5 -4.99 -0.19 -0.99
C ASN A 5 -5.51 1.23 -1.28
N GLN A 6 -6.79 1.33 -1.61
CA GLN A 6 -7.39 2.59 -2.06
C GLN A 6 -8.65 2.89 -1.25
N HIS A 7 -8.71 4.08 -0.64
CA HIS A 7 -9.91 4.58 0.03
C HIS A 7 -10.98 5.14 -0.95
N HIS A 8 -10.71 5.15 -2.26
CA HIS A 8 -11.66 5.57 -3.29
C HIS A 8 -11.35 4.89 -4.64
N CYS A 9 -12.18 3.92 -5.05
CA CYS A 9 -11.95 3.01 -6.20
C CYS A 9 -11.84 3.65 -7.59
N THR A 10 -11.97 4.97 -7.75
CA THR A 10 -12.42 5.54 -9.03
C THR A 10 -11.30 5.91 -10.03
N ASN A 11 -10.02 5.94 -9.66
CA ASN A 11 -8.98 6.59 -10.49
C ASN A 11 -7.92 5.66 -11.13
N VAL A 12 -7.94 4.35 -10.87
CA VAL A 12 -6.81 3.46 -11.25
C VAL A 12 -6.75 3.20 -12.77
N THR A 13 -7.87 3.32 -13.49
CA THR A 13 -7.95 3.00 -14.93
C THR A 13 -7.26 4.02 -15.84
N LEU A 14 -7.03 5.26 -15.38
CA LEU A 14 -6.57 6.35 -16.25
C LEU A 14 -5.06 6.38 -16.52
N LEU A 15 -4.24 5.63 -15.76
CA LEU A 15 -2.78 5.74 -15.80
C LEU A 15 -2.05 4.52 -16.38
N MET A 16 -2.73 3.38 -16.60
CA MET A 16 -2.10 2.15 -17.09
C MET A 16 -2.53 1.83 -18.52
N LYS A 17 -1.57 1.55 -19.41
CA LYS A 17 -1.85 0.99 -20.74
C LYS A 17 -2.59 -0.36 -20.57
N PRO A 18 -3.76 -0.56 -21.19
CA PRO A 18 -4.74 -1.55 -20.75
C PRO A 18 -4.42 -3.03 -21.07
N GLU A 19 -3.45 -3.33 -21.92
CA GLU A 19 -3.48 -4.60 -22.65
C GLU A 19 -2.88 -5.81 -21.90
N GLU A 20 -1.93 -5.64 -20.95
CA GLU A 20 -1.25 -6.80 -20.32
C GLU A 20 -1.18 -6.82 -18.78
N SER A 21 -1.14 -5.67 -18.11
CA SER A 21 -0.80 -5.60 -16.68
C SER A 21 -2.01 -5.74 -15.73
N LEU A 22 -3.23 -5.53 -16.23
CA LEU A 22 -4.44 -5.53 -15.40
C LEU A 22 -4.92 -6.94 -15.00
N LYS A 23 -4.52 -7.99 -15.74
CA LYS A 23 -4.96 -9.37 -15.47
C LYS A 23 -4.48 -9.94 -14.14
N ARG A 24 -3.52 -9.30 -13.47
CA ARG A 24 -2.90 -9.74 -12.20
C ARG A 24 -3.12 -8.76 -11.04
N LEU A 25 -3.97 -7.75 -11.25
CA LEU A 25 -4.27 -6.72 -10.28
C LEU A 25 -5.54 -7.10 -9.51
N GLU A 26 -5.39 -7.39 -8.21
CA GLU A 26 -6.51 -7.62 -7.30
C GLU A 26 -6.64 -6.39 -6.39
N ILE A 27 -7.77 -5.70 -6.50
CA ILE A 27 -8.03 -4.47 -5.74
C ILE A 27 -8.82 -4.87 -4.48
N HIS A 28 -8.26 -4.60 -3.30
CA HIS A 28 -8.93 -4.84 -2.03
C HIS A 28 -9.39 -3.51 -1.41
N TYR A 29 -10.61 -3.52 -0.86
CA TYR A 29 -11.12 -2.36 -0.15
C TYR A 29 -10.45 -2.23 1.23
N THR A 30 -9.80 -1.09 1.48
CA THR A 30 -9.17 -0.79 2.77
C THR A 30 -10.12 0.05 3.64
N PRO A 31 -10.42 -0.39 4.88
CA PRO A 31 -11.28 0.36 5.78
C PRO A 31 -10.69 1.73 6.08
N LYS A 32 -11.53 2.78 6.20
CA LYS A 32 -11.11 4.20 6.30
C LYS A 32 -10.04 4.52 7.36
N HIS A 33 -9.90 3.71 8.41
CA HIS A 33 -8.94 3.90 9.49
C HIS A 33 -7.80 2.85 9.48
N GLY A 34 -7.66 2.12 8.38
CA GLY A 34 -6.69 1.05 8.18
C GLY A 34 -5.38 1.51 7.54
N SER A 35 -4.88 2.71 7.86
CA SER A 35 -3.63 3.26 7.27
C SER A 35 -2.42 2.33 7.44
N TRP A 36 -2.40 1.55 8.52
CA TRP A 36 -1.39 0.53 8.80
C TRP A 36 -1.33 -0.62 7.78
N LEU A 37 -2.34 -0.76 6.90
CA LEU A 37 -2.34 -1.70 5.78
C LEU A 37 -1.92 -1.03 4.47
N ASP A 38 -1.76 0.28 4.39
CA ASP A 38 -1.46 0.97 3.13
C ASP A 38 0.00 0.75 2.70
N ILE A 39 0.18 -0.03 1.63
CA ILE A 39 1.50 -0.33 1.06
C ILE A 39 2.17 0.93 0.52
N ALA A 40 1.39 1.87 -0.02
CA ALA A 40 1.95 3.12 -0.53
C ALA A 40 2.52 3.96 0.62
N GLU A 41 1.84 4.01 1.76
CA GLU A 41 2.33 4.72 2.94
C GLU A 41 3.60 4.07 3.52
N ILE A 42 3.64 2.74 3.56
CA ILE A 42 4.83 1.99 4.00
C ILE A 42 6.03 2.28 3.09
N GLU A 43 5.88 2.17 1.77
CA GLU A 43 6.98 2.43 0.83
C GLU A 43 7.40 3.90 0.86
N LEU A 44 6.47 4.84 1.06
CA LEU A 44 6.82 6.26 1.24
C LEU A 44 7.66 6.49 2.50
N ASN A 45 7.37 5.79 3.60
CA ASN A 45 8.16 5.86 4.83
C ASN A 45 9.57 5.27 4.63
N VAL A 46 9.67 4.13 3.94
CA VAL A 46 10.97 3.52 3.59
C VAL A 46 11.79 4.46 2.71
N MET A 47 11.19 5.03 1.65
CA MET A 47 11.82 6.04 0.79
C MET A 47 12.30 7.24 1.59
N THR A 48 11.48 7.72 2.54
CA THR A 48 11.85 8.86 3.39
C THR A 48 13.09 8.56 4.22
N ARG A 49 13.18 7.36 4.80
CA ARG A 49 14.32 6.94 5.64
C ARG A 49 15.58 6.67 4.82
N GLN A 50 15.44 6.07 3.64
CA GLN A 50 16.57 5.58 2.84
C GLN A 50 17.09 6.60 1.83
N CYS A 51 16.19 7.36 1.20
CA CYS A 51 16.53 8.28 0.11
C CYS A 51 16.46 9.75 0.57
N LEU A 52 15.44 10.10 1.34
CA LEU A 52 15.10 11.50 1.66
C LEU A 52 15.54 11.97 3.06
N ASN A 53 16.31 11.17 3.80
CA ASN A 53 16.81 11.53 5.14
C ASN A 53 17.96 12.57 5.11
N ARG A 54 17.97 13.41 4.08
CA ARG A 54 18.96 14.45 3.84
C ARG A 54 18.34 15.57 3.02
N ARG A 55 18.92 16.76 3.12
CA ARG A 55 18.53 17.89 2.28
C ARG A 55 19.03 17.68 0.85
N ILE A 56 18.16 17.90 -0.13
CA ILE A 56 18.48 17.87 -1.55
C ILE A 56 18.06 19.22 -2.13
N ASP A 57 19.05 20.03 -2.53
CA ASP A 57 18.83 21.44 -2.83
C ASP A 57 18.21 21.72 -4.19
N ASN A 58 18.13 20.71 -5.08
CA ASN A 58 17.53 20.89 -6.39
C ASN A 58 16.65 19.71 -6.82
N ILE A 59 15.58 20.04 -7.55
CA ILE A 59 14.57 19.09 -8.03
C ILE A 59 15.16 18.05 -9.00
N SER A 60 16.20 18.41 -9.76
CA SER A 60 16.83 17.50 -10.73
C SER A 60 17.55 16.34 -10.05
N ASN A 61 18.33 16.65 -9.01
CA ASN A 61 19.01 15.68 -8.17
C ASN A 61 18.00 14.86 -7.39
N LEU A 62 16.94 15.47 -6.84
CA LEU A 62 15.88 14.73 -6.18
C LEU A 62 15.29 13.65 -7.10
N ARG A 63 14.98 14.00 -8.36
CA ARG A 63 14.46 13.04 -9.35
C ARG A 63 15.45 11.92 -9.67
N LYS A 64 16.74 12.24 -9.80
CA LYS A 64 17.79 11.23 -10.05
C LYS A 64 17.92 10.26 -8.89
N GLU A 65 17.94 10.77 -7.67
CA GLU A 65 18.04 9.96 -6.45
C GLU A 65 16.82 9.06 -6.26
N LEU A 66 15.62 9.60 -6.49
CA LEU A 66 14.38 8.81 -6.45
C LEU A 66 14.38 7.71 -7.50
N SER A 67 14.81 8.00 -8.73
CA SER A 67 14.88 7.01 -9.80
C SER A 67 15.91 5.92 -9.51
N ALA A 68 17.08 6.28 -8.98
CA ALA A 68 18.10 5.32 -8.59
C ALA A 68 17.60 4.41 -7.44
N TRP A 69 16.98 5.01 -6.42
CA TRP A 69 16.39 4.28 -5.30
C TRP A 69 15.26 3.35 -5.75
N GLU A 70 14.38 3.79 -6.66
CA GLU A 70 13.30 2.97 -7.22
C GLU A 70 13.86 1.75 -7.96
N VAL A 71 14.88 1.92 -8.79
CA VAL A 71 15.54 0.83 -9.52
C VAL A 71 16.16 -0.17 -8.54
N GLU A 72 16.86 0.30 -7.51
CA GLU A 72 17.44 -0.56 -6.49
C GLU A 72 16.37 -1.35 -5.74
N ARG A 73 15.32 -0.66 -5.26
CA ARG A 73 14.20 -1.25 -4.52
C ARG A 73 13.47 -2.31 -5.32
N ASN A 74 13.20 -2.03 -6.60
CA ASN A 74 12.58 -2.96 -7.54
C ASN A 74 13.48 -4.17 -7.84
N THR A 75 14.80 -3.97 -7.92
CA THR A 75 15.78 -5.04 -8.15
C THR A 75 15.87 -6.00 -6.96
N VAL A 76 15.85 -5.46 -5.74
CA VAL A 76 15.82 -6.26 -4.51
C VAL A 76 14.49 -7.04 -4.39
N ALA A 77 13.45 -6.64 -5.14
CA ALA A 77 12.12 -7.22 -5.09
C ALA A 77 11.61 -7.37 -3.64
N ALA A 78 11.93 -6.37 -2.82
CA ALA A 78 11.70 -6.45 -1.39
C ALA A 78 10.21 -6.57 -1.11
N LYS A 79 9.82 -7.71 -0.54
CA LYS A 79 8.43 -7.97 -0.19
C LYS A 79 8.14 -7.36 1.18
N VAL A 80 6.99 -6.72 1.30
CA VAL A 80 6.45 -6.36 2.62
C VAL A 80 6.17 -7.67 3.36
N ASN A 81 6.88 -7.89 4.47
CA ASN A 81 6.64 -9.03 5.34
C ASN A 81 5.47 -8.70 6.28
N TRP A 82 4.27 -9.13 5.91
CA TRP A 82 3.07 -8.93 6.71
C TRP A 82 3.11 -9.79 7.96
N GLN A 83 3.35 -9.17 9.11
CA GLN A 83 3.37 -9.86 10.40
C GLN A 83 2.00 -9.90 11.10
N PHE A 84 1.04 -9.09 10.66
CA PHE A 84 -0.27 -9.03 11.27
C PHE A 84 -1.19 -10.09 10.68
N ARG A 85 -1.59 -11.06 11.50
CA ARG A 85 -2.39 -12.20 11.05
C ARG A 85 -3.87 -11.88 11.15
N THR A 86 -4.69 -12.60 10.38
CA THR A 86 -6.15 -12.52 10.47
C THR A 86 -6.67 -12.77 11.89
N GLU A 87 -6.01 -13.67 12.63
CA GLU A 87 -6.38 -13.95 14.04
C GLU A 87 -6.13 -12.73 14.94
N ASP A 88 -4.98 -12.07 14.78
CA ASP A 88 -4.65 -10.84 15.52
C ASP A 88 -5.64 -9.72 15.20
N ALA A 89 -6.11 -9.66 13.94
CA ALA A 89 -7.14 -8.72 13.49
C ALA A 89 -8.46 -8.93 14.23
N ARG A 90 -8.91 -10.19 14.37
CA ARG A 90 -10.16 -10.52 15.06
C ARG A 90 -10.16 -10.09 16.52
N ILE A 91 -9.01 -10.18 17.18
CA ILE A 91 -8.85 -9.77 18.58
C ILE A 91 -8.75 -8.25 18.67
N LYS A 92 -7.83 -7.62 17.94
CA LYS A 92 -7.53 -6.18 18.06
C LYS A 92 -8.61 -5.29 17.46
N LEU A 93 -9.31 -5.73 16.42
CA LEU A 93 -10.34 -4.96 15.72
C LEU A 93 -11.75 -5.48 16.00
N ASN A 94 -11.94 -6.25 17.09
CA ASN A 94 -13.23 -6.84 17.44
C ASN A 94 -14.38 -5.83 17.39
N SER A 95 -14.15 -4.61 17.90
CA SER A 95 -15.15 -3.53 17.90
C SER A 95 -15.57 -3.03 16.51
N LEU A 96 -14.82 -3.34 15.46
CA LEU A 96 -15.15 -2.96 14.07
C LEU A 96 -15.99 -4.03 13.35
N TYR A 97 -16.10 -5.24 13.92
CA TYR A 97 -16.91 -6.29 13.31
C TYR A 97 -18.40 -6.01 13.57
N PRO A 98 -19.26 -6.15 12.54
CA PRO A 98 -20.69 -6.00 12.73
C PRO A 98 -21.21 -7.10 13.67
N THR A 99 -21.88 -6.68 14.75
CA THR A 99 -22.65 -7.59 15.59
C THR A 99 -23.91 -8.02 14.88
N PHE A 100 -23.95 -9.26 14.40
CA PHE A 100 -25.17 -9.86 13.91
C PHE A 100 -26.09 -10.13 15.10
N THR A 101 -27.14 -9.31 15.24
CA THR A 101 -28.26 -9.68 16.11
C THR A 101 -29.03 -10.76 15.35
N THR A 102 -28.94 -12.00 15.82
CA THR A 102 -29.81 -13.07 15.34
C THR A 102 -31.25 -12.62 15.58
N ALA A 103 -32.02 -12.40 14.51
CA ALA A 103 -33.45 -12.21 14.62
C ALA A 103 -34.02 -13.44 15.30
N SER A 104 -34.53 -13.28 16.52
CA SER A 104 -35.32 -14.29 17.20
C SER A 104 -36.57 -14.57 16.36
N GLU A 105 -36.72 -15.83 15.93
CA GLU A 105 -37.93 -16.37 15.29
C GLU A 105 -39.17 -16.21 16.16
#